data_AF-A0A2X2RXH7-F1
#
_entry.id   AF-A0A2X2RXH7-F1
#
_cell.length_a   1.000
_cell.length_b   1.000
_cell.length_c   1.000
_cell.angle_alpha   90.00
_cell.angle_beta   90.00
_cell.angle_gamma   90.00
#
_symmetry.space_group_name_H-M   'P 1'
#
loop_
_entity.id
_entity.type
_entity.pdbx_description
1 polymer ?
#
loop_
_entity_poly.entity_id
_entity_poly.type
_entity_poly.pdbx_seq_one_letter_code
_entity_poly.pdbx_strand_id
1 'polypeptide(L)'
;MTHIIMRKIILFLALIASSFSFSQELNALVTVNTQQVNLSNRSVFKTLEKSLQEFINQTRWTDLKVRENERIRCSFTLVINKFENSHYEASLLVQSSRPVYNSAYQSPVFNLQDKEVAFDYQEFAPLTFNENAFESNLTSVIAYYAYLLLGFDADTFAENAGRPYFLKAQQIANIAQNSSYTGWADNGKNNRFLLINELISENYTDYHKALYQYHRLGLDIMSTDEKGGKEAIQNAIILLEKIPSLRLSSYAMILFFNAKTDEIASIYSGGMIFNTKMLKEALMKLAPTQVTKWNEIK
;
A
#
# COMPACT_ATOMS: atom_id res chain seq x y z
N MET A 1 26.98 -22.30 38.04
CA MET A 1 25.53 -22.04 37.87
C MET A 1 25.26 -20.73 37.12
N THR A 2 26.01 -19.66 37.42
CA THR A 2 25.94 -18.33 36.77
C THR A 2 26.19 -18.32 35.26
N HIS A 3 27.16 -19.10 34.75
CA HIS A 3 27.45 -19.17 33.31
C HIS A 3 26.32 -19.78 32.46
N ILE A 4 25.56 -20.74 33.01
CA ILE A 4 24.42 -21.36 32.32
C ILE A 4 23.26 -20.37 32.21
N ILE A 5 23.05 -19.56 33.25
CA ILE A 5 22.03 -18.51 33.27
C ILE A 5 22.37 -17.40 32.26
N MET A 6 23.62 -16.93 32.23
CA MET A 6 24.09 -15.95 31.23
C MET A 6 23.92 -16.46 29.80
N ARG A 7 24.24 -17.73 29.53
CA ARG A 7 24.11 -18.33 28.18
C ARG A 7 22.65 -18.46 27.74
N LYS A 8 21.73 -18.76 28.66
CA LYS A 8 20.28 -18.77 28.40
C LYS A 8 19.71 -17.37 28.15
N ILE A 9 20.20 -16.36 28.88
CA ILE A 9 19.81 -14.95 28.67
C ILE A 9 20.29 -14.47 27.30
N ILE A 10 21.53 -14.78 26.91
CA ILE A 10 22.06 -14.42 25.58
C ILE A 10 21.29 -15.12 24.46
N LEU A 11 20.95 -16.41 24.62
CA LEU A 11 20.11 -17.14 23.66
C LEU A 11 18.69 -16.57 23.57
N PHE A 12 18.10 -16.16 24.70
CA PHE A 12 16.79 -15.54 24.73
C PHE A 12 16.79 -14.14 24.10
N LEU A 13 17.81 -13.32 24.37
CA LEU A 13 18.03 -12.03 23.70
C LEU A 13 18.30 -12.18 22.19
N ALA A 14 19.05 -13.21 21.78
CA ALA A 14 19.27 -13.52 20.36
C ALA A 14 17.97 -13.98 19.67
N LEU A 15 17.13 -14.75 20.35
CA LEU A 15 15.82 -15.17 19.85
C LEU A 15 14.87 -13.96 19.71
N ILE A 16 14.86 -13.04 20.68
CA ILE A 16 14.09 -11.80 20.61
C ILE A 16 14.60 -10.91 19.48
N ALA A 17 15.92 -10.78 19.30
CA ALA A 17 16.52 -9.99 18.23
C ALA A 17 16.24 -10.56 16.83
N SER A 18 16.07 -11.88 16.69
CA SER A 18 15.66 -12.51 15.43
C SER A 18 14.20 -12.28 15.04
N SER A 19 13.39 -11.71 15.94
CA SER A 19 11.96 -11.43 15.70
C SER A 19 11.70 -10.12 14.94
N PHE A 20 12.72 -9.28 14.72
CA PHE A 20 12.55 -7.89 14.24
C PHE A 20 13.26 -7.61 12.93
N SER A 21 13.19 -8.53 11.97
CA SER A 21 13.62 -8.26 10.60
C SER A 21 12.43 -8.39 9.66
N PHE A 22 11.62 -7.34 9.60
CA PHE A 22 10.73 -7.12 8.47
C PHE A 22 11.58 -6.62 7.32
N SER A 23 11.96 -7.55 6.46
CA SER A 23 12.70 -7.29 5.23
C SER A 23 11.70 -7.47 4.10
N GLN A 24 11.49 -6.43 3.31
CA GLN A 24 10.48 -6.43 2.25
C GLN A 24 11.10 -5.89 0.97
N GLU A 25 11.06 -6.70 -0.09
CA GLU A 25 11.24 -6.25 -1.47
C GLU A 25 9.97 -6.58 -2.24
N LEU A 26 9.82 -6.04 -3.43
CA LEU A 26 8.61 -6.21 -4.24
C LEU A 26 8.71 -7.46 -5.12
N ASN A 27 7.57 -8.15 -5.25
CA ASN A 27 7.30 -9.13 -6.29
C ASN A 27 6.11 -8.59 -7.11
N ALA A 28 6.43 -7.74 -8.07
CA ALA A 28 5.48 -6.98 -8.87
C ALA A 28 5.15 -7.70 -10.18
N LEU A 29 3.86 -7.92 -10.41
CA LEU A 29 3.31 -8.22 -11.74
C LEU A 29 2.93 -6.91 -12.44
N VAL A 30 3.51 -6.66 -13.61
CA VAL A 30 3.18 -5.46 -14.41
C VAL A 30 2.35 -5.85 -15.62
N THR A 31 1.28 -5.09 -15.86
CA THR A 31 0.41 -5.24 -17.03
C THR A 31 0.24 -3.89 -17.70
N VAL A 32 0.45 -3.80 -19.02
CA VAL A 32 0.16 -2.60 -19.82
C VAL A 32 -1.08 -2.85 -20.67
N ASN A 33 -2.19 -2.21 -20.30
CA ASN A 33 -3.45 -2.29 -21.02
C ASN A 33 -3.56 -1.16 -22.05
N THR A 34 -3.73 -1.52 -23.32
CA THR A 34 -3.82 -0.59 -24.45
C THR A 34 -5.17 -0.66 -25.17
N GLN A 35 -6.21 -1.22 -24.55
CA GLN A 35 -7.52 -1.43 -25.20
C GLN A 35 -8.20 -0.12 -25.62
N GLN A 36 -7.83 1.01 -25.00
CA GLN A 36 -8.44 2.32 -25.26
C GLN A 36 -7.81 3.08 -26.43
N VAL A 37 -6.66 2.62 -26.94
CA VAL A 37 -5.95 3.27 -28.05
C VAL A 37 -5.96 2.39 -29.30
N ASN A 38 -6.09 3.01 -30.47
CA ASN A 38 -6.06 2.28 -31.75
C ASN A 38 -4.61 1.89 -32.09
N LEU A 39 -4.39 0.62 -32.46
CA LEU A 39 -3.08 -0.04 -32.38
C LEU A 39 -2.44 -0.18 -33.77
N SER A 40 -1.43 0.65 -34.06
CA SER A 40 -0.51 0.43 -35.18
C SER A 40 0.77 -0.33 -34.76
N ASN A 41 1.29 -0.10 -33.56
CA ASN A 41 2.46 -0.81 -33.03
C ASN A 41 2.24 -1.38 -31.62
N ARG A 42 1.99 -2.69 -31.51
CA ARG A 42 1.82 -3.38 -30.22
C ARG A 42 3.14 -3.75 -29.53
N SER A 43 4.28 -3.69 -30.24
CA SER A 43 5.57 -4.15 -29.70
C SER A 43 6.10 -3.24 -28.58
N VAL A 44 6.03 -1.92 -28.79
CA VAL A 44 6.49 -0.91 -27.82
C VAL A 44 5.88 -1.08 -26.43
N PHE A 45 4.59 -1.43 -26.35
CA PHE A 45 3.89 -1.62 -25.08
C PHE A 45 4.29 -2.92 -24.36
N LYS A 46 4.60 -3.98 -25.10
CA LYS A 46 5.16 -5.21 -24.52
C LYS A 46 6.58 -4.97 -23.99
N THR A 47 7.37 -4.18 -24.72
CA THR A 47 8.70 -3.77 -24.28
C THR A 47 8.60 -2.90 -23.02
N LEU A 48 7.65 -1.95 -22.97
CA LEU A 48 7.38 -1.13 -21.78
C LEU A 48 6.97 -1.98 -20.57
N GLU A 49 6.03 -2.90 -20.75
CA GLU A 49 5.57 -3.82 -19.70
C GLU A 49 6.74 -4.61 -19.11
N LYS A 50 7.55 -5.22 -19.97
CA LYS A 50 8.75 -5.97 -19.55
C LYS A 50 9.75 -5.08 -18.84
N SER A 51 10.04 -3.90 -19.38
CA SER A 51 11.02 -2.96 -18.81
C SER A 51 10.60 -2.45 -17.44
N LEU A 52 9.30 -2.16 -17.25
CA LEU A 52 8.75 -1.78 -15.95
C LEU A 52 8.81 -2.93 -14.95
N GLN A 53 8.48 -4.16 -15.38
CA GLN A 53 8.57 -5.32 -14.51
C GLN A 53 10.00 -5.61 -14.06
N GLU A 54 10.97 -5.50 -14.97
CA GLU A 54 12.40 -5.63 -14.66
C GLU A 54 12.86 -4.50 -13.74
N PHE A 55 12.50 -3.25 -14.05
CA PHE A 55 12.81 -2.10 -13.22
C PHE A 55 12.30 -2.27 -11.78
N ILE A 56 11.04 -2.63 -11.58
CA ILE A 56 10.47 -2.76 -10.22
C ILE A 56 11.12 -3.91 -9.44
N ASN A 57 11.28 -5.08 -10.07
CA ASN A 57 11.73 -6.30 -9.38
C ASN A 57 13.25 -6.41 -9.24
N GLN A 58 14.04 -5.68 -10.05
CA GLN A 58 15.51 -5.69 -9.99
C GLN A 58 16.06 -4.45 -9.29
N THR A 59 15.26 -3.40 -9.10
CA THR A 59 15.65 -2.27 -8.24
C THR A 59 15.69 -2.73 -6.80
N ARG A 60 16.78 -2.39 -6.11
CA ARG A 60 16.92 -2.59 -4.68
C ARG A 60 16.29 -1.40 -3.96
N TRP A 61 15.09 -1.57 -3.44
CA TRP A 61 14.35 -0.51 -2.74
C TRP A 61 14.77 -0.37 -1.28
N THR A 62 15.31 -1.45 -0.70
CA THR A 62 15.74 -1.47 0.70
C THR A 62 17.16 -2.00 0.84
N ASP A 63 17.81 -1.69 1.97
CA ASP A 63 19.12 -2.25 2.24
C ASP A 63 19.09 -3.72 2.68
N LEU A 64 17.90 -4.32 2.77
CA LEU A 64 17.70 -5.60 3.43
C LEU A 64 17.78 -6.76 2.43
N LYS A 65 18.19 -7.94 2.92
CA LYS A 65 18.25 -9.17 2.11
C LYS A 65 17.01 -10.02 2.41
N VAL A 66 16.13 -10.16 1.43
CA VAL A 66 14.91 -10.98 1.53
C VAL A 66 15.04 -12.33 0.84
N ARG A 67 14.25 -13.30 1.29
CA ARG A 67 13.94 -14.49 0.51
C ARG A 67 12.80 -14.20 -0.49
N GLU A 68 12.75 -14.94 -1.59
CA GLU A 68 11.70 -14.77 -2.61
C GLU A 68 10.27 -14.90 -2.04
N ASN A 69 10.06 -15.78 -1.05
CA ASN A 69 8.77 -15.99 -0.42
C ASN A 69 8.37 -14.89 0.58
N GLU A 70 9.29 -13.99 0.93
CA GLU A 70 9.08 -12.87 1.85
C GLU A 70 8.80 -11.57 1.08
N ARG A 71 8.86 -11.59 -0.26
CA ARG A 71 8.58 -10.43 -1.10
C ARG A 71 7.09 -10.09 -1.11
N ILE A 72 6.80 -8.78 -1.09
CA ILE A 72 5.45 -8.23 -1.14
C ILE A 72 4.83 -8.57 -2.49
N ARG A 73 3.66 -9.22 -2.47
CA ARG A 73 2.89 -9.48 -3.69
C ARG A 73 2.14 -8.23 -4.11
N CYS A 74 2.50 -7.68 -5.26
CA CYS A 74 1.87 -6.48 -5.78
C CYS A 74 1.65 -6.52 -7.29
N SER A 75 0.76 -5.66 -7.78
CA SER A 75 0.52 -5.48 -9.20
C SER A 75 0.49 -4.01 -9.59
N PHE A 76 0.97 -3.73 -10.79
CA PHE A 76 0.96 -2.42 -11.43
C PHE A 76 0.29 -2.57 -12.80
N THR A 77 -0.95 -2.12 -12.91
CA THR A 77 -1.68 -2.12 -14.19
C THR A 77 -1.71 -0.72 -14.76
N LEU A 78 -0.91 -0.51 -15.81
CA LEU A 78 -0.84 0.76 -16.53
C LEU A 78 -1.82 0.73 -17.70
N VAL A 79 -2.84 1.56 -17.65
CA VAL A 79 -3.85 1.70 -18.72
C VAL A 79 -3.48 2.91 -19.57
N ILE A 80 -3.07 2.68 -20.81
CA ILE A 80 -2.74 3.73 -21.77
C ILE A 80 -4.04 4.32 -22.31
N ASN A 81 -4.30 5.58 -21.98
CA ASN A 81 -5.50 6.31 -22.40
C ASN A 81 -5.26 7.00 -23.74
N LYS A 82 -4.06 7.59 -23.92
CA LYS A 82 -3.62 8.24 -25.17
C LYS A 82 -2.11 8.13 -25.32
N PHE A 83 -1.64 8.22 -26.55
CA PHE A 83 -0.22 8.44 -26.83
C PHE A 83 -0.06 9.27 -28.10
N GLU A 84 0.95 10.14 -28.10
CA GLU A 84 1.35 10.93 -29.27
C GLU A 84 2.87 10.99 -29.31
N ASN A 85 3.47 10.50 -30.40
CA ASN A 85 4.91 10.33 -30.53
C ASN A 85 5.50 9.47 -29.39
N SER A 86 6.30 10.08 -28.51
CA SER A 86 6.91 9.45 -27.33
C SER A 86 6.25 9.84 -26.02
N HIS A 87 5.16 10.62 -26.07
CA HIS A 87 4.41 11.07 -24.90
C HIS A 87 3.18 10.20 -24.67
N TYR A 88 2.96 9.79 -23.43
CA TYR A 88 1.87 8.90 -23.04
C TYR A 88 1.04 9.52 -21.92
N GLU A 89 -0.28 9.44 -22.06
CA GLU A 89 -1.25 9.70 -20.99
C GLU A 89 -1.86 8.37 -20.55
N ALA A 90 -1.78 8.08 -19.25
CA ALA A 90 -2.19 6.81 -18.68
C ALA A 90 -2.85 6.98 -17.31
N SER A 91 -3.53 5.93 -16.90
CA SER A 91 -3.96 5.71 -15.52
C SER A 91 -3.18 4.52 -14.97
N LEU A 92 -2.77 4.56 -13.70
CA LEU A 92 -2.04 3.48 -13.04
C LEU A 92 -2.87 2.92 -11.89
N LEU A 93 -3.22 1.64 -11.95
CA LEU A 93 -3.80 0.91 -10.83
C LEU A 93 -2.69 0.15 -10.11
N VAL A 94 -2.50 0.43 -8.82
CA VAL A 94 -1.52 -0.23 -7.96
C VAL A 94 -2.25 -0.99 -6.86
N GLN A 95 -1.87 -2.25 -6.67
CA GLN A 95 -2.48 -3.12 -5.67
C GLN A 95 -1.41 -3.93 -4.94
N SER A 96 -1.65 -4.23 -3.66
CA SER A 96 -0.84 -5.19 -2.91
C SER A 96 -1.69 -6.02 -1.95
N SER A 97 -1.14 -7.18 -1.60
CA SER A 97 -1.76 -8.08 -0.62
C SER A 97 -0.69 -8.77 0.20
N ARG A 98 -1.07 -9.16 1.42
CA ARG A 98 -0.24 -9.97 2.30
C ARG A 98 -0.94 -11.26 2.73
N PRO A 99 -0.20 -12.35 2.96
CA PRO A 99 -0.77 -13.53 3.59
C PRO A 99 -1.21 -13.23 5.04
N VAL A 100 -2.35 -13.77 5.43
CA VAL A 100 -2.77 -13.81 6.84
C VAL A 100 -2.08 -14.99 7.53
N TYR A 101 -1.57 -14.76 8.73
CA TYR A 101 -0.83 -15.78 9.48
C TYR A 101 -1.66 -17.05 9.67
N ASN A 102 -1.03 -18.21 9.42
CA ASN A 102 -1.65 -19.52 9.55
C ASN A 102 -2.94 -19.70 8.71
N SER A 103 -3.03 -19.03 7.55
CA SER A 103 -4.16 -19.10 6.63
C SER A 103 -3.69 -19.08 5.18
N ALA A 104 -4.52 -19.60 4.28
CA ALA A 104 -4.34 -19.44 2.83
C ALA A 104 -4.84 -18.08 2.32
N TYR A 105 -5.54 -17.32 3.16
CA TYR A 105 -6.16 -16.05 2.80
C TYR A 105 -5.11 -14.95 2.54
N GLN A 106 -5.32 -14.19 1.46
CA GLN A 106 -4.53 -13.02 1.11
C GLN A 106 -5.36 -11.77 1.41
N SER A 107 -4.92 -10.98 2.37
CA SER A 107 -5.57 -9.73 2.74
C SER A 107 -5.11 -8.61 1.80
N PRO A 108 -6.01 -7.87 1.13
CA PRO A 108 -5.66 -6.69 0.35
C PRO A 108 -5.16 -5.58 1.28
N VAL A 109 -3.97 -5.04 1.03
CA VAL A 109 -3.38 -3.97 1.86
C VAL A 109 -3.50 -2.61 1.18
N PHE A 110 -3.25 -2.56 -0.13
CA PHE A 110 -3.25 -1.34 -0.92
C PHE A 110 -4.07 -1.54 -2.19
N ASN A 111 -4.90 -0.56 -2.55
CA ASN A 111 -5.68 -0.55 -3.79
C ASN A 111 -6.00 0.90 -4.19
N LEU A 112 -5.23 1.43 -5.14
CA LEU A 112 -5.36 2.82 -5.58
C LEU A 112 -5.26 2.94 -7.10
N GLN A 113 -6.17 3.71 -7.69
CA GLN A 113 -6.06 4.16 -9.06
C GLN A 113 -5.56 5.61 -9.10
N ASP A 114 -4.37 5.79 -9.66
CA ASP A 114 -3.84 7.07 -10.10
C ASP A 114 -4.36 7.39 -11.50
N LYS A 115 -5.04 8.53 -11.64
CA LYS A 115 -5.65 8.95 -12.90
C LYS A 115 -4.77 9.96 -13.67
N GLU A 116 -3.69 10.43 -13.06
CA GLU A 116 -2.87 11.53 -13.56
C GLU A 116 -1.43 11.06 -13.78
N VAL A 117 -1.25 10.08 -14.68
CA VAL A 117 0.08 9.56 -15.05
C VAL A 117 0.38 9.92 -16.50
N ALA A 118 1.18 10.96 -16.70
CA ALA A 118 1.72 11.31 -18.00
C ALA A 118 3.24 11.11 -18.00
N PHE A 119 3.82 10.59 -19.08
CA PHE A 119 5.25 10.32 -19.13
C PHE A 119 5.76 10.23 -20.57
N ASP A 120 7.06 10.46 -20.71
CA ASP A 120 7.76 10.19 -21.96
C ASP A 120 8.46 8.83 -21.90
N TYR A 121 8.36 8.07 -22.99
CA TYR A 121 9.01 6.77 -23.11
C TYR A 121 9.51 6.52 -24.53
N GLN A 122 10.76 6.06 -24.61
CA GLN A 122 11.38 5.61 -25.84
C GLN A 122 11.71 4.12 -25.70
N GLU A 123 11.36 3.34 -26.72
CA GLU A 123 11.60 1.91 -26.71
C GLU A 123 13.10 1.61 -26.54
N PHE A 124 13.42 0.63 -25.69
CA PHE A 124 14.78 0.20 -25.33
C PHE A 124 15.63 1.21 -24.55
N ALA A 125 15.10 2.40 -24.24
CA ALA A 125 15.78 3.30 -23.31
C ALA A 125 15.77 2.68 -21.90
N PRO A 126 16.91 2.66 -21.19
CA PRO A 126 16.98 2.07 -19.86
C PRO A 126 16.14 2.91 -18.88
N LEU A 127 15.32 2.23 -18.07
CA LEU A 127 14.61 2.86 -16.96
C LEU A 127 15.58 3.02 -15.79
N THR A 128 15.89 4.26 -15.46
CA THR A 128 16.78 4.62 -14.35
C THR A 128 16.03 5.51 -13.36
N PHE A 129 16.41 5.42 -12.10
CA PHE A 129 15.81 6.19 -11.02
C PHE A 129 16.89 6.69 -10.07
N ASN A 130 16.75 7.95 -9.70
CA ASN A 130 17.61 8.65 -8.77
C ASN A 130 16.75 9.29 -7.69
N GLU A 131 16.94 8.88 -6.44
CA GLU A 131 16.15 9.40 -5.32
C GLU A 131 16.33 10.89 -5.08
N ASN A 132 17.43 11.47 -5.58
CA ASN A 132 17.82 12.85 -5.31
C ASN A 132 17.59 13.77 -6.52
N ALA A 133 17.12 13.25 -7.66
CA ALA A 133 16.94 14.02 -8.88
C ALA A 133 15.71 13.56 -9.67
N PHE A 134 14.98 14.52 -10.23
CA PHE A 134 13.90 14.22 -11.16
C PHE A 134 14.45 13.97 -12.56
N GLU A 135 14.48 12.71 -13.00
CA GLU A 135 15.00 12.32 -14.32
C GLU A 135 13.87 11.91 -15.28
N SER A 136 12.91 11.10 -14.80
CA SER A 136 11.76 10.66 -15.57
C SER A 136 10.52 10.58 -14.68
N ASN A 137 9.39 11.04 -15.20
CA ASN A 137 8.13 10.93 -14.46
C ASN A 137 7.67 9.49 -14.33
N LEU A 138 7.91 8.64 -15.34
CA LEU A 138 7.52 7.23 -15.30
C LEU A 138 8.20 6.54 -14.13
N THR A 139 9.52 6.64 -14.03
CA THR A 139 10.28 5.98 -12.96
C THR A 139 10.02 6.63 -11.60
N SER A 140 9.80 7.95 -11.54
CA SER A 140 9.41 8.65 -10.30
C SER A 140 8.04 8.20 -9.77
N VAL A 141 7.03 8.08 -10.64
CA VAL A 141 5.70 7.58 -10.25
C VAL A 141 5.79 6.14 -9.73
N ILE A 142 6.52 5.28 -10.44
CA ILE A 142 6.68 3.88 -10.04
C ILE A 142 7.43 3.76 -8.71
N ALA A 143 8.52 4.51 -8.52
CA ALA A 143 9.28 4.56 -7.28
C ALA A 143 8.44 5.09 -6.11
N TYR A 144 7.63 6.13 -6.33
CA TYR A 144 6.70 6.65 -5.33
C TYR A 144 5.75 5.55 -4.83
N TYR A 145 5.13 4.80 -5.74
CA TYR A 145 4.26 3.70 -5.37
C TYR A 145 5.00 2.51 -4.76
N ALA A 146 6.20 2.19 -5.22
CA ALA A 146 7.04 1.16 -4.60
C ALA A 146 7.30 1.45 -3.11
N TYR A 147 7.68 2.70 -2.80
CA TYR A 147 7.89 3.14 -1.41
C TYR A 147 6.59 3.21 -0.59
N LEU A 148 5.45 3.56 -1.20
CA LEU A 148 4.16 3.41 -0.51
C LEU A 148 3.91 1.95 -0.14
N LEU A 149 4.05 1.01 -1.09
CA LEU A 149 3.78 -0.41 -0.83
C LEU A 149 4.64 -0.97 0.30
N LEU A 150 5.92 -0.60 0.37
CA LEU A 150 6.81 -0.96 1.47
C LEU A 150 6.34 -0.35 2.80
N GLY A 151 5.95 0.93 2.80
CA GLY A 151 5.42 1.61 3.98
C GLY A 151 4.17 0.93 4.53
N PHE A 152 3.21 0.66 3.66
CA PHE A 152 1.97 0.00 4.02
C PHE A 152 2.18 -1.42 4.53
N ASP A 153 3.03 -2.22 3.87
CA ASP A 153 3.29 -3.59 4.32
C ASP A 153 3.96 -3.59 5.70
N ALA A 154 4.98 -2.76 5.93
CA ALA A 154 5.64 -2.60 7.23
C ALA A 154 4.66 -2.21 8.35
N ASP A 155 3.76 -1.26 8.11
CA ASP A 155 2.74 -0.87 9.11
C ASP A 155 1.76 -1.97 9.46
N THR A 156 1.53 -2.93 8.56
CA THR A 156 0.68 -4.09 8.88
C THR A 156 1.34 -5.03 9.90
N PHE A 157 2.65 -4.92 10.13
CA PHE A 157 3.43 -5.81 10.99
C PHE A 157 3.90 -5.16 12.29
N ALA A 158 4.11 -3.84 12.29
CA ALA A 158 4.46 -3.08 13.49
C ALA A 158 3.95 -1.64 13.38
N GLU A 159 3.54 -1.05 14.50
CA GLU A 159 3.06 0.33 14.54
C GLU A 159 4.11 1.30 13.99
N ASN A 160 3.73 2.09 12.99
CA ASN A 160 4.55 3.16 12.40
C ASN A 160 5.89 2.68 11.80
N ALA A 161 6.02 1.39 11.51
CA ALA A 161 7.20 0.83 10.86
C ALA A 161 7.34 1.26 9.39
N GLY A 162 6.25 1.74 8.77
CA GLY A 162 6.23 2.25 7.40
C GLY A 162 6.86 3.63 7.20
N ARG A 163 7.04 4.40 8.28
CA ARG A 163 7.49 5.79 8.24
C ARG A 163 8.75 6.05 7.39
N PRO A 164 9.82 5.23 7.48
CA PRO A 164 11.02 5.45 6.65
C PRO A 164 10.73 5.40 5.15
N TYR A 165 9.83 4.52 4.72
CA TYR A 165 9.46 4.37 3.31
C TYR A 165 8.53 5.51 2.85
N PHE A 166 7.60 5.93 3.70
CA PHE A 166 6.79 7.11 3.41
C PHE A 166 7.65 8.36 3.24
N LEU A 167 8.67 8.57 4.07
CA LEU A 167 9.60 9.70 3.91
C LEU A 167 10.32 9.67 2.55
N LYS A 168 10.66 8.49 2.02
CA LYS A 168 11.21 8.34 0.66
C LYS A 168 10.18 8.72 -0.41
N ALA A 169 8.93 8.26 -0.28
CA ALA A 169 7.86 8.67 -1.18
C ALA A 169 7.60 10.20 -1.13
N GLN A 170 7.71 10.82 0.05
CA GLN A 170 7.57 12.26 0.21
C GLN A 170 8.71 13.02 -0.45
N GLN A 171 9.94 12.54 -0.31
CA GLN A 171 11.09 13.10 -1.01
C GLN A 171 10.87 13.10 -2.52
N ILE A 172 10.39 11.99 -3.10
CA ILE A 172 10.06 11.90 -4.52
C ILE A 172 9.00 12.93 -4.90
N ALA A 173 7.90 13.02 -4.14
CA ALA A 173 6.83 13.99 -4.40
C ALA A 173 7.33 15.44 -4.33
N ASN A 174 8.19 15.77 -3.37
CA ASN A 174 8.79 17.10 -3.21
C ASN A 174 9.73 17.46 -4.36
N ILE A 175 10.54 16.52 -4.84
CA ILE A 175 11.42 16.72 -5.99
C ILE A 175 10.59 16.90 -7.27
N ALA A 176 9.57 16.05 -7.46
CA ALA A 176 8.72 16.03 -8.64
C ALA A 176 7.75 17.23 -8.75
N GLN A 177 7.50 17.97 -7.66
CA GLN A 177 6.72 19.22 -7.68
C GLN A 177 7.26 20.26 -8.66
N ASN A 178 8.57 20.29 -8.88
CA ASN A 178 9.21 21.21 -9.83
C ASN A 178 9.04 20.78 -11.29
N SER A 179 8.49 19.59 -11.54
CA SER A 179 8.21 19.10 -12.89
C SER A 179 6.93 19.72 -13.45
N SER A 180 6.74 19.64 -14.77
CA SER A 180 5.51 20.06 -15.44
C SER A 180 4.41 19.00 -15.42
N TYR A 181 4.64 17.83 -14.81
CA TYR A 181 3.68 16.72 -14.81
C TYR A 181 2.61 16.91 -13.72
N THR A 182 1.38 16.53 -14.05
CA THR A 182 0.25 16.53 -13.11
C THR A 182 0.40 15.46 -12.03
N GLY A 183 -0.40 15.54 -10.98
CA GLY A 183 -0.38 14.59 -9.86
C GLY A 183 0.65 14.87 -8.76
N TRP A 184 1.58 15.82 -8.95
CA TRP A 184 2.60 16.20 -7.95
C TRP A 184 2.35 17.55 -7.27
N ALA A 185 1.49 18.39 -7.82
CA ALA A 185 1.25 19.74 -7.31
C ALA A 185 0.41 19.74 -6.02
N ASP A 186 0.72 20.66 -5.11
CA ASP A 186 -0.19 21.02 -4.02
C ASP A 186 -1.35 21.87 -4.56
N ASN A 187 -2.44 21.23 -4.96
CA ASN A 187 -3.57 21.89 -5.59
C ASN A 187 -4.91 21.60 -4.89
N GLY A 188 -4.87 21.04 -3.67
CA GLY A 188 -6.05 20.68 -2.89
C GLY A 188 -6.88 19.53 -3.47
N LYS A 189 -6.41 18.84 -4.52
CA LYS A 189 -7.06 17.65 -5.08
C LYS A 189 -6.43 16.37 -4.56
N ASN A 190 -7.17 15.27 -4.64
CA ASN A 190 -6.66 13.94 -4.36
C ASN A 190 -5.63 13.54 -5.42
N ASN A 191 -4.36 13.59 -5.02
CA ASN A 191 -3.22 13.25 -5.86
C ASN A 191 -2.08 12.65 -5.02
N ARG A 192 -0.94 12.35 -5.66
CA ARG A 192 0.22 11.74 -4.99
C ARG A 192 0.77 12.65 -3.88
N PHE A 193 0.81 13.96 -4.10
CA PHE A 193 1.29 14.92 -3.10
C PHE A 193 0.39 14.96 -1.85
N LEU A 194 -0.93 15.04 -2.02
CA LEU A 194 -1.86 15.04 -0.88
C LEU A 194 -1.76 13.72 -0.10
N LEU A 195 -1.77 12.58 -0.80
CA LEU A 195 -1.75 11.26 -0.16
C LEU A 195 -0.55 11.11 0.78
N ILE A 196 0.65 11.44 0.31
CA ILE A 196 1.85 11.23 1.13
C ILE A 196 1.96 12.21 2.30
N ASN A 197 1.48 13.44 2.13
CA ASN A 197 1.46 14.40 3.22
C ASN A 197 0.45 14.03 4.31
N GLU A 198 -0.70 13.47 3.92
CA GLU A 198 -1.62 12.87 4.89
C GLU A 198 -0.92 11.73 5.64
N LEU A 199 -0.33 10.76 4.94
CA LEU A 199 0.33 9.60 5.55
C LEU A 199 1.54 9.92 6.44
N ILE A 200 2.16 11.10 6.34
CA ILE A 200 3.30 11.47 7.22
C ILE A 200 2.88 12.38 8.37
N SER A 201 1.74 13.06 8.21
CA SER A 201 1.23 14.00 9.21
C SER A 201 0.98 13.29 10.55
N GLU A 202 1.31 13.96 11.65
CA GLU A 202 1.04 13.46 13.00
C GLU A 202 -0.47 13.21 13.24
N ASN A 203 -1.33 13.92 12.51
CA ASN A 203 -2.78 13.72 12.51
C ASN A 203 -3.20 12.32 12.04
N TYR A 204 -2.34 11.62 11.28
CA TYR A 204 -2.58 10.27 10.77
C TYR A 204 -1.85 9.19 11.57
N THR A 205 -1.30 9.49 12.75
CA THR A 205 -0.69 8.47 13.61
C THR A 205 -1.63 7.29 13.89
N ASP A 206 -2.92 7.58 14.09
CA ASP A 206 -3.95 6.57 14.35
C ASP A 206 -4.31 5.74 13.10
N TYR A 207 -3.99 6.22 11.90
CA TYR A 207 -4.10 5.46 10.64
C TYR A 207 -3.12 4.27 10.63
N HIS A 208 -1.85 4.54 10.93
CA HIS A 208 -0.81 3.50 10.97
C HIS A 208 -1.06 2.46 12.07
N LYS A 209 -1.53 2.92 13.24
CA LYS A 209 -1.95 2.02 14.31
C LYS A 209 -3.14 1.15 13.89
N ALA A 210 -4.11 1.71 13.17
CA ALA A 210 -5.24 0.95 12.66
C ALA A 210 -4.78 -0.14 11.69
N LEU A 211 -3.82 0.13 10.81
CA LEU A 211 -3.24 -0.91 9.93
C LEU A 211 -2.63 -2.07 10.73
N TYR A 212 -1.81 -1.76 11.74
CA TYR A 212 -1.21 -2.77 12.61
C TYR A 212 -2.28 -3.58 13.37
N GLN A 213 -3.22 -2.90 14.03
CA GLN A 213 -4.28 -3.55 14.81
C GLN A 213 -5.17 -4.42 13.94
N TYR A 214 -5.54 -3.93 12.75
CA TYR A 214 -6.39 -4.65 11.82
C TYR A 214 -5.73 -5.96 11.35
N HIS A 215 -4.46 -5.90 10.92
CA HIS A 215 -3.79 -7.06 10.35
C HIS A 215 -3.15 -7.96 11.40
N ARG A 216 -2.24 -7.42 12.22
CA ARG A 216 -1.42 -8.22 13.13
C ARG A 216 -2.19 -8.68 14.38
N LEU A 217 -3.03 -7.81 14.93
CA LEU A 217 -3.83 -8.13 16.13
C LEU A 217 -5.24 -8.62 15.79
N GLY A 218 -5.70 -8.41 14.55
CA GLY A 218 -7.00 -8.82 14.05
C GLY A 218 -6.91 -10.09 13.22
N LEU A 219 -6.58 -9.94 11.94
CA LEU A 219 -6.56 -11.03 10.96
C LEU A 219 -5.64 -12.19 11.38
N ASP A 220 -4.41 -11.90 11.81
CA ASP A 220 -3.40 -12.93 12.10
C ASP A 220 -3.75 -13.84 13.29
N ILE A 221 -4.67 -13.40 14.17
CA ILE A 221 -5.11 -14.21 15.32
C ILE A 221 -6.42 -14.94 15.06
N MET A 222 -7.12 -14.66 13.95
CA MET A 222 -8.45 -15.23 13.69
C MET A 222 -8.46 -16.75 13.58
N SER A 223 -7.34 -17.37 13.19
CA SER A 223 -7.24 -18.85 13.13
C SER A 223 -7.29 -19.49 14.52
N THR A 224 -6.93 -18.75 15.57
CA THR A 224 -6.89 -19.22 16.96
C THR A 224 -7.98 -18.63 17.84
N ASP A 225 -8.35 -17.37 17.61
CA ASP A 225 -9.38 -16.63 18.35
C ASP A 225 -10.14 -15.69 17.40
N GLU A 226 -11.24 -16.19 16.82
CA GLU A 226 -12.09 -15.42 15.91
C GLU A 226 -12.72 -14.21 16.61
N LYS A 227 -13.13 -14.35 17.87
CA LYS A 227 -13.79 -13.27 18.62
C LYS A 227 -12.80 -12.14 18.91
N GLY A 228 -11.62 -12.48 19.43
CA GLY A 228 -10.55 -11.51 19.66
C GLY A 228 -10.12 -10.82 18.37
N GLY A 229 -10.01 -11.57 17.27
CA GLY A 229 -9.68 -11.00 15.96
C GLY A 229 -10.74 -10.00 15.46
N LYS A 230 -12.03 -10.36 15.56
CA LYS A 230 -13.15 -9.45 15.25
C LYS A 230 -13.20 -8.22 16.16
N GLU A 231 -12.84 -8.36 17.43
CA GLU A 231 -12.78 -7.23 18.36
C GLU A 231 -11.64 -6.27 18.00
N ALA A 232 -10.45 -6.79 17.69
CA ALA A 232 -9.31 -5.98 17.28
C ALA A 232 -9.57 -5.22 15.97
N ILE A 233 -10.21 -5.86 14.98
CA ILE A 233 -10.59 -5.19 13.73
C ILE A 233 -11.61 -4.09 13.96
N GLN A 234 -12.63 -4.33 14.80
CA GLN A 234 -13.61 -3.29 15.14
C GLN A 234 -12.90 -2.09 15.80
N ASN A 235 -12.00 -2.35 16.74
CA ASN A 235 -11.25 -1.30 17.43
C ASN A 235 -10.33 -0.52 16.47
N ALA A 236 -9.70 -1.19 15.51
CA ALA A 236 -8.92 -0.54 14.46
C ALA A 236 -9.78 0.42 13.62
N ILE A 237 -10.99 0.02 13.25
CA ILE A 237 -11.92 0.87 12.47
C ILE A 237 -12.39 2.06 13.30
N ILE A 238 -12.72 1.86 14.57
CA ILE A 238 -13.10 2.95 15.48
C ILE A 238 -11.92 3.92 15.70
N LEU A 239 -10.69 3.42 15.71
CA LEU A 239 -9.49 4.25 15.85
C LEU A 239 -9.38 5.29 14.73
N LEU A 240 -9.77 4.93 13.51
CA LEU A 240 -9.79 5.84 12.36
C LEU A 240 -10.75 7.04 12.56
N GLU A 241 -11.76 6.93 13.42
CA GLU A 241 -12.66 8.05 13.73
C GLU A 241 -11.99 9.21 14.48
N LYS A 242 -10.82 8.96 15.08
CA LYS A 242 -10.05 9.95 15.83
C LYS A 242 -9.20 10.85 14.94
N ILE A 243 -9.04 10.50 13.66
CA ILE A 243 -8.27 11.29 12.70
C ILE A 243 -8.98 12.65 12.48
N PRO A 244 -8.34 13.79 12.82
CA PRO A 244 -9.02 15.09 12.86
C PRO A 244 -9.44 15.64 11.49
N SER A 245 -8.77 15.23 10.40
CA SER A 245 -8.96 15.78 9.06
C SER A 245 -10.20 15.21 8.35
N LEU A 246 -11.37 15.71 8.75
CA LEU A 246 -12.56 15.95 7.90
C LEU A 246 -13.15 14.71 7.19
N ARG A 247 -14.20 14.16 7.82
CA ARG A 247 -14.93 12.89 7.58
C ARG A 247 -15.38 12.50 6.16
N LEU A 248 -15.03 13.19 5.06
CA LEU A 248 -15.53 12.83 3.72
C LEU A 248 -14.54 13.02 2.55
N SER A 249 -13.33 13.54 2.76
CA SER A 249 -12.40 13.85 1.65
C SER A 249 -10.93 13.47 1.86
N SER A 250 -10.56 12.85 2.99
CA SER A 250 -9.19 12.34 3.17
C SER A 250 -8.86 11.27 2.13
N TYR A 251 -7.74 11.43 1.44
CA TYR A 251 -7.34 10.50 0.40
C TYR A 251 -6.78 9.19 1.01
N ALA A 252 -6.06 9.27 2.12
CA ALA A 252 -5.63 8.10 2.88
C ALA A 252 -6.81 7.26 3.41
N MET A 253 -7.91 7.89 3.84
CA MET A 253 -9.13 7.18 4.24
C MET A 253 -9.81 6.50 3.06
N ILE A 254 -9.92 7.17 1.91
CA ILE A 254 -10.42 6.56 0.67
C ILE A 254 -9.59 5.33 0.29
N LEU A 255 -8.26 5.44 0.37
CA LEU A 255 -7.34 4.33 0.12
C LEU A 255 -7.59 3.14 1.06
N PHE A 256 -7.77 3.39 2.36
CA PHE A 256 -8.06 2.32 3.32
C PHE A 256 -9.34 1.56 2.92
N PHE A 257 -10.43 2.27 2.65
CA PHE A 257 -11.70 1.63 2.31
C PHE A 257 -11.70 0.99 0.91
N ASN A 258 -10.92 1.49 -0.05
CA ASN A 258 -10.74 0.83 -1.34
C ASN A 258 -10.11 -0.56 -1.22
N ALA A 259 -9.26 -0.78 -0.21
CA ALA A 259 -8.67 -2.08 0.08
C ALA A 259 -9.58 -2.93 0.98
N LYS A 260 -10.24 -2.32 1.99
CA LYS A 260 -10.83 -3.06 3.11
C LYS A 260 -12.34 -3.27 3.07
N THR A 261 -13.08 -2.58 2.21
CA THR A 261 -14.55 -2.63 2.26
C THR A 261 -15.12 -4.04 2.12
N ASP A 262 -14.69 -4.78 1.09
CA ASP A 262 -15.18 -6.14 0.86
C ASP A 262 -14.71 -7.13 1.95
N GLU A 263 -13.49 -6.96 2.45
CA GLU A 263 -12.94 -7.81 3.52
C GLU A 263 -13.71 -7.60 4.83
N ILE A 264 -14.01 -6.34 5.20
CA ILE A 264 -14.81 -6.02 6.40
C ILE A 264 -16.21 -6.62 6.27
N ALA A 265 -16.90 -6.42 5.14
CA ALA A 265 -18.23 -6.99 4.94
C ALA A 265 -18.21 -8.53 5.02
N SER A 266 -17.20 -9.17 4.43
CA SER A 266 -17.02 -10.63 4.49
C SER A 266 -16.76 -11.14 5.91
N ILE A 267 -15.96 -10.44 6.71
CA ILE A 267 -15.61 -10.86 8.08
C ILE A 267 -16.83 -10.85 8.99
N TYR A 268 -17.73 -9.86 8.84
CA TYR A 268 -18.86 -9.67 9.74
C TYR A 268 -20.23 -10.07 9.16
N SER A 269 -20.29 -10.60 7.94
CA SER A 269 -21.52 -11.20 7.37
C SER A 269 -21.76 -12.65 7.82
N GLY A 270 -20.75 -13.29 8.43
CA GLY A 270 -20.78 -14.67 8.90
C GLY A 270 -19.86 -14.95 10.10
N GLY A 271 -19.73 -16.23 10.46
CA GLY A 271 -18.92 -16.70 11.59
C GLY A 271 -19.59 -16.50 12.95
N MET A 272 -18.78 -16.41 14.00
CA MET A 272 -19.23 -16.23 15.38
C MET A 272 -20.05 -14.94 15.56
N ILE A 273 -21.14 -15.03 16.35
CA ILE A 273 -21.99 -13.88 16.71
C ILE A 273 -21.13 -12.84 17.45
N PHE A 274 -21.14 -11.61 16.95
CA PHE A 274 -20.38 -10.49 17.49
C PHE A 274 -21.27 -9.24 17.50
N ASN A 275 -21.13 -8.37 18.50
CA ASN A 275 -21.90 -7.14 18.56
C ASN A 275 -21.32 -6.12 17.57
N THR A 276 -21.94 -6.00 16.40
CA THR A 276 -21.49 -5.12 15.30
C THR A 276 -22.07 -3.70 15.36
N LYS A 277 -22.77 -3.31 16.45
CA LYS A 277 -23.41 -2.00 16.53
C LYS A 277 -22.41 -0.85 16.38
N MET A 278 -21.35 -0.85 17.19
CA MET A 278 -20.33 0.21 17.16
C MET A 278 -19.56 0.22 15.84
N LEU A 279 -19.27 -0.97 15.30
CA LEU A 279 -18.66 -1.12 13.98
C LEU A 279 -19.51 -0.44 12.89
N LYS A 280 -20.81 -0.76 12.81
CA LYS A 280 -21.71 -0.19 11.81
C LYS A 280 -21.80 1.34 11.93
N GLU A 281 -21.91 1.86 13.15
CA GLU A 281 -21.93 3.30 13.40
C GLU A 281 -20.66 3.99 12.88
N ALA A 282 -19.48 3.41 13.15
CA ALA A 282 -18.20 3.93 12.64
C ALA A 282 -18.10 3.85 11.11
N LEU A 283 -18.46 2.70 10.51
CA LEU A 283 -18.39 2.50 9.06
C LEU A 283 -19.31 3.45 8.28
N MET A 284 -20.54 3.67 8.75
CA MET A 284 -21.49 4.61 8.12
C MET A 284 -20.97 6.05 8.14
N LYS A 285 -20.16 6.39 9.14
CA LYS A 285 -19.60 7.72 9.33
C LYS A 285 -18.29 7.93 8.57
N LEU A 286 -17.46 6.90 8.47
CA LEU A 286 -16.15 6.95 7.81
C LEU A 286 -16.26 6.70 6.30
N ALA A 287 -17.17 5.85 5.85
CA ALA A 287 -17.36 5.45 4.45
C ALA A 287 -18.85 5.33 4.09
N PRO A 288 -19.63 6.44 4.13
CA PRO A 288 -21.06 6.40 3.87
C PRO A 288 -21.43 5.92 2.47
N THR A 289 -20.55 6.10 1.48
CA THR A 289 -20.76 5.64 0.10
C THR A 289 -20.79 4.11 -0.03
N GLN A 290 -20.32 3.39 0.99
CA GLN A 290 -20.29 1.92 1.03
C GLN A 290 -21.46 1.33 1.84
N VAL A 291 -22.53 2.11 2.10
CA VAL A 291 -23.72 1.72 2.88
C VAL A 291 -24.29 0.35 2.49
N THR A 292 -24.31 0.03 1.19
CA THR A 292 -24.81 -1.27 0.69
C THR A 292 -24.02 -2.43 1.29
N LYS A 293 -22.69 -2.31 1.37
CA LYS A 293 -21.80 -3.31 1.97
C LYS A 293 -21.96 -3.38 3.48
N TRP A 294 -22.11 -2.22 4.14
CA TRP A 294 -22.30 -2.17 5.60
C TRP A 294 -23.63 -2.79 6.05
N ASN A 295 -24.64 -2.80 5.19
CA ASN A 295 -25.91 -3.47 5.43
C ASN A 295 -25.83 -5.01 5.37
N GLU A 296 -24.77 -5.58 4.77
CA GLU A 296 -24.53 -7.04 4.72
C GLU A 296 -23.99 -7.59 6.06
N ILE A 297 -23.48 -6.70 6.94
CA ILE A 297 -22.97 -7.05 8.26
C ILE A 297 -24.11 -7.52 9.17
N LYS A 298 -23.93 -8.62 9.88
CA LYS A 298 -24.94 -9.18 10.81
C LYS A 298 -24.77 -8.66 12.23
#